data_AF-A0A212IYG8-F1
#
_entry.id   AF-A0A212IYG8-F1
#
_cell.length_a   1.000
_cell.length_b   1.000
_cell.length_c   1.000
_cell.angle_alpha   90.00
_cell.angle_beta   90.00
_cell.angle_gamma   90.00
#
_symmetry.space_group_name_H-M   'P 1'
#
loop_
_entity.id
_entity.type
_entity.pdbx_description
1 polymer ?
#
loop_
_entity_poly.entity_id
_entity_poly.type
_entity_poly.pdbx_seq_one_letter_code
_entity_poly.pdbx_strand_id
1 'polypeptide(L)'
;MENKFESICNELVALQKAKNADYGDSFSQSVKEFGLTAALIPITNKVNRLKQLINSDSAQVKDESIDDTLKDLACYAIMTLSEMENNHITVGNILSDDTSFEAKYKDVNITEQKVKYFKINNNIEKVYYSGD
;
A
#
# COMPACT_ATOMS: atom_id res chain seq x y z
N MET A 1 -33.37 8.42 8.97
CA MET A 1 -32.03 8.92 9.32
C MET A 1 -31.08 8.31 8.32
N GLU A 2 -30.43 9.13 7.52
CA GLU A 2 -29.39 8.65 6.60
C GLU A 2 -28.27 8.01 7.41
N ASN A 3 -27.79 6.85 6.97
CA ASN A 3 -26.77 6.12 7.71
C ASN A 3 -25.46 6.92 7.65
N LYS A 4 -24.90 7.30 8.81
CA LYS A 4 -23.66 8.09 8.87
C LYS A 4 -22.50 7.42 8.12
N PHE A 5 -22.46 6.09 8.12
CA PHE A 5 -21.47 5.34 7.35
C PHE A 5 -21.65 5.52 5.84
N GLU A 6 -22.90 5.47 5.36
CA GLU A 6 -23.23 5.66 3.94
C GLU A 6 -22.87 7.07 3.46
N SER A 7 -23.14 8.10 4.26
CA SER A 7 -22.70 9.48 3.97
C SER A 7 -21.18 9.57 3.81
N ILE A 8 -20.43 8.94 4.71
CA ILE A 8 -18.96 8.91 4.63
C ILE A 8 -18.51 8.21 3.35
N CYS A 9 -19.07 7.05 3.02
CA CYS A 9 -18.74 6.35 1.78
C CYS A 9 -19.01 7.21 0.54
N ASN A 10 -20.13 7.94 0.50
CA ASN A 10 -20.45 8.85 -0.60
C ASN A 10 -19.44 9.99 -0.72
N GLU A 11 -19.00 10.56 0.41
CA GLU A 11 -17.91 11.55 0.44
C GLU A 11 -16.60 10.99 -0.09
N LEU A 12 -16.24 9.75 0.28
CA LEU A 12 -15.02 9.09 -0.22
C LEU A 12 -15.06 8.91 -1.73
N VAL A 13 -16.22 8.53 -2.30
CA VAL A 13 -16.39 8.42 -3.75
C VAL A 13 -16.16 9.77 -4.44
N ALA A 14 -16.72 10.85 -3.89
CA ALA A 14 -16.53 12.20 -4.44
C ALA A 14 -15.07 12.65 -4.35
N LEU A 15 -14.44 12.45 -3.18
CA LEU A 15 -13.03 12.77 -2.94
C LEU A 15 -12.12 12.02 -3.91
N GLN A 16 -12.37 10.72 -4.10
CA GLN A 16 -11.57 9.89 -4.98
C GLN A 16 -11.72 10.31 -6.46
N LYS A 17 -12.93 10.65 -6.90
CA LYS A 17 -13.16 11.18 -8.25
C LYS A 17 -12.42 12.49 -8.50
N ALA A 18 -12.44 13.41 -7.52
CA ALA A 18 -11.71 14.67 -7.61
C ALA A 18 -10.20 14.43 -7.71
N LYS A 19 -9.63 13.62 -6.81
CA LYS A 19 -8.20 13.27 -6.84
C LYS A 19 -7.80 12.57 -8.13
N ASN A 20 -8.61 11.65 -8.64
CA ASN A 20 -8.30 10.95 -9.89
C ASN A 20 -8.32 11.88 -11.11
N ALA A 21 -9.11 12.96 -11.08
CA ALA A 21 -9.08 13.99 -12.12
C ALA A 21 -7.78 14.81 -12.10
N ASP A 22 -7.23 15.06 -10.90
CA ASP A 22 -5.99 15.84 -10.73
C ASP A 22 -4.71 15.02 -10.97
N TYR A 23 -4.70 13.76 -10.54
CA TYR A 23 -3.50 12.90 -10.52
C TYR A 23 -3.53 11.75 -11.53
N GLY A 24 -4.64 11.56 -12.26
CA GLY A 24 -4.82 10.46 -13.20
C GLY A 24 -4.65 9.07 -12.56
N ASP A 25 -4.35 8.08 -13.40
CA ASP A 25 -4.23 6.66 -13.03
C ASP A 25 -2.89 6.30 -12.32
N SER A 26 -2.28 7.26 -11.63
CA SER A 26 -0.92 7.15 -11.06
C SER A 26 -0.80 6.06 -9.98
N PHE A 27 -1.85 5.90 -9.15
CA PHE A 27 -1.88 4.83 -8.16
C PHE A 27 -1.92 3.45 -8.81
N SER A 28 -2.82 3.24 -9.77
CA SER A 28 -2.98 1.95 -10.43
C SER A 28 -1.75 1.59 -11.26
N GLN A 29 -1.08 2.57 -11.87
CA GLN A 29 0.24 2.36 -12.50
C GLN A 29 1.30 1.91 -11.48
N SER A 30 1.37 2.58 -10.33
CA SER A 30 2.31 2.23 -9.25
C SER A 30 2.04 0.82 -8.71
N VAL A 31 0.77 0.44 -8.57
CA VAL A 31 0.39 -0.91 -8.13
C VAL A 31 0.71 -1.96 -9.20
N LYS A 32 0.56 -1.65 -10.50
CA LYS A 32 0.99 -2.54 -11.59
C LYS A 32 2.51 -2.75 -11.61
N GLU A 33 3.28 -1.71 -11.32
CA GLU A 33 4.75 -1.76 -11.36
C GLU A 33 5.35 -2.39 -10.10
N PHE A 34 4.86 -2.03 -8.91
CA PHE A 34 5.46 -2.41 -7.63
C PHE A 34 4.57 -3.30 -6.75
N GLY A 35 3.41 -3.72 -7.24
CA GLY A 35 2.45 -4.52 -6.50
C GLY A 35 1.89 -3.80 -5.27
N LEU A 36 1.47 -4.58 -4.26
CA LEU A 36 0.90 -4.05 -3.02
C LEU A 36 1.87 -3.19 -2.19
N THR A 37 3.17 -3.23 -2.47
CA THR A 37 4.15 -2.34 -1.84
C THR A 37 3.85 -0.88 -2.18
N ALA A 38 3.40 -0.58 -3.40
CA ALA A 38 2.98 0.77 -3.79
C ALA A 38 1.79 1.27 -2.98
N ALA A 39 0.89 0.38 -2.54
CA ALA A 39 -0.22 0.71 -1.66
C ALA A 39 0.22 0.84 -0.19
N LEU A 40 1.14 -0.01 0.28
CA LEU A 40 1.60 -0.04 1.66
C LEU A 40 2.29 1.26 2.10
N ILE A 41 3.08 1.85 1.21
CA ILE A 41 3.83 3.09 1.47
C ILE A 41 2.90 4.25 1.88
N PRO A 42 1.91 4.68 1.04
CA PRO A 42 1.02 5.78 1.40
C PRO A 42 0.12 5.45 2.60
N ILE A 43 -0.32 4.19 2.75
CA ILE A 43 -1.08 3.74 3.93
C ILE A 43 -0.25 3.94 5.20
N THR A 44 1.01 3.50 5.19
CA THR A 44 1.92 3.64 6.34
C THR A 44 2.19 5.11 6.66
N ASN A 45 2.37 5.95 5.64
CA ASN A 45 2.52 7.40 5.82
C ASN A 45 1.28 8.01 6.51
N LYS A 46 0.07 7.62 6.10
CA LYS A 46 -1.18 8.11 6.72
C LYS A 46 -1.39 7.58 8.13
N VAL A 47 -1.03 6.32 8.41
CA VAL A 47 -1.03 5.78 9.79
C VAL A 47 -0.06 6.54 10.68
N ASN A 48 1.15 6.83 10.20
CA ASN A 48 2.14 7.59 10.95
C ASN A 48 1.66 9.03 11.20
N ARG A 49 1.04 9.67 10.21
CA ARG A 49 0.41 10.98 10.36
C ARG A 49 -0.71 10.96 11.40
N LEU A 50 -1.59 9.96 11.37
CA LEU A 50 -2.65 9.78 12.35
C LEU A 50 -2.08 9.63 13.77
N LYS A 51 -1.04 8.82 13.95
CA LYS A 51 -0.32 8.69 15.23
C LYS A 51 0.22 10.03 15.71
N GLN A 52 0.80 10.83 14.83
CA GLN A 52 1.30 12.16 15.19
C GLN A 52 0.16 13.10 15.62
N LEU A 53 -0.94 13.14 14.86
CA LEU A 53 -2.10 13.99 15.17
C LEU A 53 -2.77 13.64 16.49
N ILE A 54 -2.84 12.35 16.83
CA ILE A 54 -3.42 11.88 18.10
C ILE A 54 -2.52 12.21 19.29
N ASN A 55 -1.20 12.07 19.14
CA ASN A 55 -0.26 12.18 20.25
C ASN A 55 0.38 13.59 20.40
N SER A 56 0.11 14.52 19.49
CA SER A 56 0.69 15.86 19.54
C SER A 56 -0.38 16.88 19.92
N ASP A 57 -0.20 17.55 21.07
CA ASP A 57 -1.04 18.69 21.50
C ASP A 57 -0.92 19.91 20.56
N SER A 58 0.02 19.89 19.60
CA SER A 58 0.19 20.92 18.59
C SER A 58 0.73 20.32 17.28
N ALA A 59 -0.17 19.90 16.40
CA ALA A 59 0.22 19.70 15.00
C ALA A 59 0.68 21.05 14.42
N GLN A 60 1.99 21.19 14.18
CA GLN A 60 2.57 22.40 13.57
C GLN A 60 2.05 22.62 12.13
N VAL A 61 1.66 21.54 11.46
CA VAL A 61 0.98 21.57 10.16
C VAL A 61 -0.52 21.50 10.40
N LYS A 62 -1.21 22.63 10.20
CA LYS A 62 -2.65 22.82 10.43
C LYS A 62 -3.54 22.32 9.28
N ASP A 63 -2.95 22.05 8.12
CA ASP A 63 -3.71 21.89 6.88
C ASP A 63 -4.26 20.47 6.65
N GLU A 64 -4.07 19.55 7.60
CA GLU A 64 -4.57 18.17 7.47
C GLU A 64 -5.11 17.66 8.81
N SER A 65 -6.42 17.44 8.88
CA SER A 65 -7.13 17.02 10.09
C SER A 65 -7.08 15.50 10.30
N ILE A 66 -7.52 15.05 11.48
CA ILE A 66 -7.71 13.61 11.77
C ILE A 66 -8.73 13.02 10.80
N ASP A 67 -9.83 13.73 10.52
CA ASP A 67 -10.89 13.28 9.62
C ASP A 67 -10.37 13.11 8.19
N ASP A 68 -9.59 14.08 7.68
CA ASP A 68 -8.97 13.99 6.35
C ASP A 68 -8.00 12.81 6.27
N THR A 69 -7.20 12.61 7.32
CA THR A 69 -6.25 11.49 7.40
C THR A 69 -6.95 10.14 7.37
N LEU A 70 -8.07 10.01 8.10
CA LEU A 70 -8.88 8.79 8.13
C LEU A 70 -9.58 8.54 6.78
N LYS A 71 -10.08 9.59 6.13
CA LYS A 71 -10.67 9.50 4.79
C LYS A 71 -9.65 9.05 3.76
N ASP A 72 -8.44 9.60 3.79
CA ASP A 72 -7.35 9.17 2.92
C ASP A 72 -6.97 7.71 3.15
N LEU A 73 -6.90 7.28 4.41
CA LEU A 73 -6.61 5.89 4.75
C LEU A 73 -7.69 4.95 4.18
N ALA A 74 -8.96 5.32 4.31
CA ALA A 74 -10.08 4.56 3.75
C ALA A 74 -10.02 4.52 2.22
N CYS A 75 -9.74 5.65 1.55
CA CYS A 75 -9.56 5.69 0.10
C CYS A 75 -8.43 4.77 -0.35
N TYR A 76 -7.23 4.84 0.25
CA TYR A 76 -6.13 3.96 -0.14
C TYR A 76 -6.47 2.48 0.08
N ALA A 77 -7.15 2.12 1.16
CA ALA A 77 -7.59 0.75 1.39
C ALA A 77 -8.58 0.28 0.31
N ILE A 78 -9.59 1.09 -0.02
CA ILE A 78 -10.59 0.76 -1.05
C ILE A 78 -9.97 0.69 -2.44
N MET A 79 -9.10 1.64 -2.81
CA MET A 79 -8.37 1.62 -4.07
C MET A 79 -7.53 0.33 -4.19
N THR A 80 -6.85 -0.05 -3.11
CA THR A 80 -6.06 -1.28 -3.08
C THR A 80 -6.93 -2.52 -3.30
N LEU A 81 -8.08 -2.61 -2.62
CA LEU A 81 -9.04 -3.69 -2.84
C LEU A 81 -9.55 -3.73 -4.28
N SER A 82 -9.90 -2.56 -4.84
CA SER A 82 -10.35 -2.46 -6.24
C SER A 82 -9.27 -2.93 -7.22
N GLU A 83 -8.00 -2.56 -7.00
CA GLU A 83 -6.89 -3.04 -7.84
C GLU A 83 -6.65 -4.54 -7.69
N MET A 84 -6.83 -5.10 -6.48
CA MET A 84 -6.75 -6.54 -6.24
C MET A 84 -7.84 -7.31 -6.99
N GLU A 85 -9.07 -6.79 -6.99
CA GLU A 85 -10.19 -7.37 -7.72
C GLU A 85 -10.02 -7.24 -9.24
N ASN A 86 -9.61 -6.06 -9.72
CA ASN A 86 -9.48 -5.78 -11.16
C ASN A 86 -8.28 -6.47 -11.82
N ASN A 87 -7.16 -6.63 -11.10
CA ASN A 87 -5.91 -7.15 -11.66
C ASN A 87 -5.51 -8.53 -11.11
N HIS A 88 -6.38 -9.21 -10.34
CA HIS A 88 -6.09 -10.48 -9.66
C HIS A 88 -4.77 -10.44 -8.85
N ILE A 89 -4.50 -9.31 -8.18
CA ILE A 89 -3.29 -9.17 -7.35
C ILE A 89 -3.54 -9.91 -6.03
N THR A 90 -3.08 -11.17 -5.94
CA THR A 90 -3.04 -11.91 -4.69
C THR A 90 -1.79 -11.58 -3.89
N VAL A 91 -1.91 -11.62 -2.56
CA VAL A 91 -0.78 -11.57 -1.63
C VAL A 91 0.17 -12.73 -2.01
N GLY A 92 1.20 -12.44 -2.81
CA GLY A 92 2.04 -13.47 -3.43
C GLY A 92 2.42 -13.25 -4.90
N ASN A 93 1.77 -12.34 -5.64
CA ASN A 93 2.02 -12.09 -7.07
C ASN A 93 3.14 -11.09 -7.35
N ILE A 94 4.26 -11.15 -6.62
CA ILE A 94 5.49 -10.45 -7.01
C ILE A 94 6.18 -11.18 -8.19
N LEU A 95 5.74 -12.40 -8.50
CA LEU A 95 6.31 -13.23 -9.54
C LEU A 95 5.16 -13.85 -10.35
N SER A 96 5.21 -13.80 -11.67
CA SER A 96 4.48 -14.77 -12.48
C SER A 96 5.01 -16.17 -12.16
N ASP A 97 4.18 -17.20 -12.33
CA ASP A 97 4.68 -18.57 -12.32
C ASP A 97 5.87 -18.61 -13.32
N ASP A 98 7.02 -19.14 -12.89
CA ASP A 98 8.33 -19.14 -13.58
C ASP A 98 9.25 -17.91 -13.46
N THR A 99 8.88 -16.85 -12.73
CA THR A 99 9.81 -15.73 -12.47
C THR A 99 10.56 -15.85 -11.14
N SER A 100 11.78 -15.29 -11.11
CA SER A 100 12.58 -15.17 -9.90
C SER A 100 13.18 -13.77 -9.79
N PHE A 101 13.26 -13.22 -8.58
CA PHE A 101 13.88 -11.92 -8.31
C PHE A 101 14.90 -12.02 -7.16
N GLU A 102 15.99 -11.24 -7.25
CA GLU A 102 17.07 -11.21 -6.26
C GLU A 102 16.99 -9.94 -5.41
N ALA A 103 17.01 -10.10 -4.08
CA ALA A 103 17.03 -9.00 -3.13
C ALA A 103 18.18 -9.16 -2.13
N LYS A 104 18.70 -8.03 -1.63
CA LYS A 104 19.60 -8.00 -0.47
C LYS A 104 18.75 -7.91 0.79
N TYR A 105 18.95 -8.85 1.71
CA TYR A 105 18.22 -8.91 2.96
C TYR A 105 19.17 -8.73 4.14
N LYS A 106 18.73 -7.98 5.15
CA LYS A 106 19.51 -7.67 6.35
C LYS A 106 18.62 -7.84 7.58
N ASP A 107 18.67 -9.01 8.19
CA ASP A 107 18.09 -9.23 9.52
C ASP A 107 19.00 -8.60 10.58
N VAL A 108 18.41 -8.18 11.69
CA VAL A 108 19.07 -7.49 12.83
C VAL A 108 20.25 -8.27 13.42
N ASN A 109 20.41 -9.56 13.08
CA ASN A 109 21.47 -10.44 13.61
C ASN A 109 22.24 -11.23 12.53
N ILE A 110 22.16 -10.88 11.24
CA ILE A 110 22.87 -11.62 10.16
C ILE A 110 23.59 -10.64 9.22
N THR A 111 24.81 -10.99 8.81
CA THR A 111 25.58 -10.34 7.73
C THR A 111 24.77 -10.29 6.44
N GLU A 112 24.85 -9.21 5.65
CA GLU A 112 24.08 -9.05 4.40
C GLU A 112 24.14 -10.30 3.52
N GLN A 113 22.97 -10.89 3.23
CA GLN A 113 22.86 -12.11 2.43
C GLN A 113 21.99 -11.86 1.21
N LYS A 114 22.39 -12.44 0.07
CA LYS A 114 21.57 -12.41 -1.15
C LYS A 114 20.48 -13.47 -1.03
N VAL A 115 19.25 -13.08 -1.39
CA VAL A 115 18.08 -13.94 -1.34
C VAL A 115 17.41 -13.93 -2.70
N LYS A 116 17.07 -15.12 -3.20
CA LYS A 116 16.29 -15.30 -4.42
C LYS A 116 14.91 -15.82 -4.07
N TYR A 117 13.88 -15.15 -4.59
CA TYR A 117 12.48 -15.53 -4.40
C TYR A 117 11.97 -16.25 -5.65
N PHE A 118 11.16 -17.29 -5.44
CA PHE A 118 10.51 -18.07 -6.49
C PHE A 118 9.03 -18.19 -6.20
N LYS A 119 8.19 -18.20 -7.24
CA LYS A 119 6.79 -18.60 -7.13
C LYS A 119 6.61 -19.98 -7.75
N ILE A 120 6.16 -20.93 -6.93
CA ILE A 120 5.89 -22.30 -7.33
C ILE A 120 4.51 -22.67 -6.82
N ASN A 121 3.57 -22.98 -7.72
CA ASN A 121 2.21 -23.40 -7.38
C ASN A 121 1.51 -22.44 -6.39
N ASN A 122 1.56 -21.13 -6.66
CA ASN A 122 1.06 -20.06 -5.78
C ASN A 122 1.73 -19.92 -4.40
N ASN A 123 2.80 -20.66 -4.12
CA ASN A 123 3.61 -20.46 -2.91
C ASN A 123 4.88 -19.68 -3.23
N ILE A 124 5.28 -18.77 -2.33
CA ILE A 124 6.57 -18.09 -2.40
C ILE A 124 7.60 -18.92 -1.64
N GLU A 125 8.66 -19.31 -2.32
CA GLU A 125 9.85 -19.91 -1.72
C GLU A 125 11.02 -18.93 -1.74
N LYS A 126 11.90 -19.01 -0.72
CA LYS A 126 13.11 -18.18 -0.62
C LYS A 126 14.36 -19.05 -0.51
N VAL A 127 15.40 -18.69 -1.27
CA VAL A 127 16.70 -19.36 -1.25
C VAL A 127 17.79 -18.36 -0.92
N TYR A 128 18.58 -18.67 0.12
CA TYR A 128 19.75 -17.89 0.51
C TYR A 128 20.98 -18.42 -0.22
N TYR A 129 21.84 -17.53 -0.70
CA TYR A 129 23.10 -17.91 -1.34
C TYR A 129 24.21 -16.92 -1.00
N SER A 130 25.43 -17.45 -0.88
CA SER A 130 26.65 -16.66 -0.94
C SER A 130 26.90 -16.30 -2.40
N GLY A 131 27.10 -15.02 -2.71
CA GLY A 131 27.58 -14.65 -4.04
C GLY A 131 28.99 -15.20 -4.28
N ASP A 132 29.29 -15.59 -5.51
CA ASP A 132 30.67 -15.75 -5.99
C ASP A 132 31.45 -14.43 -5.89
#